data_AF-A0A1Q9WIN8-F1
#
_entry.id   AF-A0A1Q9WIN8-F1
#
_cell.length_a   1.000
_cell.length_b   1.000
_cell.length_c   1.000
_cell.angle_alpha   90.00
_cell.angle_beta   90.00
_cell.angle_gamma   90.00
#
_symmetry.space_group_name_H-M   'P 1'
#
loop_
_entity.id
_entity.type
_entity.pdbx_description
1 polymer ?
#
loop_
_entity_poly.entity_id
_entity_poly.type
_entity_poly.pdbx_seq_one_letter_code
_entity_poly.pdbx_strand_id
1 'polypeptide(L)'
;ILRSPENQRWVTAMDIAIGQAHCLDDPRMREVLVAIADWKMDEEQFLNTKGLSGWSRLSAEAQALVTASYMYYDKGIFPPTDVVSLVPPSLLADTAKEGGAV
;
A
#
# COMPACT_ATOMS: atom_id res chain seq x y z
N ILE A 1 34.55 -7.77 -0.71
CA ILE A 1 33.76 -7.54 -1.95
C ILE A 1 32.32 -8.09 -1.82
N LEU A 2 32.08 -9.28 -1.22
CA LEU A 2 30.73 -9.90 -1.10
C LEU A 2 29.78 -9.30 -0.02
N ARG A 3 30.19 -8.28 0.74
CA ARG A 3 29.35 -7.59 1.74
C ARG A 3 29.43 -6.07 1.59
N SER A 4 29.45 -5.59 0.34
CA SER A 4 29.30 -4.15 0.10
C SER A 4 27.82 -3.78 0.26
N PRO A 5 27.47 -2.82 1.15
CA PRO A 5 26.11 -2.29 1.24
C PRO A 5 25.61 -1.73 -0.08
N GLU A 6 26.52 -1.28 -0.93
CA GLU A 6 26.24 -0.71 -2.24
C GLU A 6 25.77 -1.79 -3.23
N ASN A 7 26.38 -2.97 -3.18
CA ASN A 7 25.96 -4.11 -4.01
C ASN A 7 24.58 -4.63 -3.57
N GLN A 8 24.29 -4.63 -2.26
CA GLN A 8 22.97 -4.98 -1.76
C GLN A 8 21.92 -3.96 -2.19
N ARG A 9 22.23 -2.66 -2.11
CA ARG A 9 21.33 -1.58 -2.57
C ARG A 9 20.99 -1.69 -4.05
N TRP A 10 21.96 -2.02 -4.90
CA TRP A 10 21.71 -2.18 -6.34
C TRP A 10 20.88 -3.41 -6.67
N VAL A 11 21.11 -4.54 -5.99
CA VAL A 11 20.28 -5.74 -6.15
C VAL A 11 18.85 -5.49 -5.69
N THR A 12 18.67 -4.85 -4.53
CA THR A 12 17.32 -4.49 -4.04
C THR A 12 16.63 -3.48 -4.96
N ALA A 13 17.35 -2.48 -5.48
CA ALA A 13 16.80 -1.53 -6.45
C ALA A 13 16.39 -2.23 -7.76
N MET A 14 17.17 -3.22 -8.22
CA MET A 14 16.85 -4.04 -9.38
C MET A 14 15.59 -4.88 -9.15
N ASP A 15 15.48 -5.55 -8.00
CA ASP A 15 14.30 -6.36 -7.65
C ASP A 15 13.03 -5.50 -7.57
N ILE A 16 13.12 -4.30 -7.00
CA ILE A 16 12.03 -3.32 -6.98
C ILE A 16 11.70 -2.87 -8.41
N ALA A 17 12.70 -2.57 -9.25
CA ALA A 17 12.48 -2.16 -10.63
C ALA A 17 11.83 -3.25 -11.48
N ILE A 18 12.23 -4.52 -11.31
CA ILE A 18 11.61 -5.68 -11.98
C ILE A 18 10.18 -5.90 -11.47
N GLY A 19 9.96 -5.80 -10.16
CA GLY A 19 8.61 -5.88 -9.58
C GLY A 19 7.70 -4.74 -10.05
N GLN A 20 8.23 -3.52 -10.15
CA GLN A 20 7.53 -2.37 -10.72
C GLN A 20 7.27 -2.54 -12.22
N ALA A 21 8.20 -3.11 -12.98
CA ALA A 21 8.01 -3.41 -14.41
C ALA A 21 6.89 -4.43 -14.63
N HIS A 22 6.81 -5.48 -13.82
CA HIS A 22 5.70 -6.44 -13.90
C HIS A 22 4.35 -5.85 -13.47
N CYS A 23 4.32 -4.97 -12.46
CA CYS A 23 3.12 -4.21 -12.12
C CYS A 23 2.73 -3.18 -13.20
N LEU A 24 3.69 -2.72 -14.02
CA LEU A 24 3.44 -1.88 -15.19
C LEU A 24 2.86 -2.70 -16.34
N ASP A 25 3.15 -3.99 -16.51
CA ASP A 25 2.71 -4.80 -17.66
C ASP A 25 1.18 -4.95 -17.81
N ASP A 26 0.41 -4.62 -16.76
CA ASP A 26 -1.05 -4.59 -16.80
C ASP A 26 -1.57 -3.14 -16.84
N PRO A 27 -1.90 -2.60 -18.03
CA PRO A 27 -2.31 -1.20 -18.18
C PRO A 27 -3.51 -0.83 -17.31
N ARG A 28 -4.43 -1.78 -17.08
CA ARG A 28 -5.64 -1.55 -16.30
C ARG A 28 -5.32 -1.39 -14.81
N MET A 29 -4.40 -2.20 -14.29
CA MET A 29 -3.92 -2.07 -12.91
C MET A 29 -3.05 -0.83 -12.74
N ARG A 30 -2.21 -0.52 -13.72
CA ARG A 30 -1.38 0.69 -13.70
C ARG A 30 -2.23 1.95 -13.58
N GLU A 31 -3.25 2.09 -14.42
CA GLU A 31 -4.14 3.26 -14.41
C GLU A 31 -4.79 3.48 -13.05
N VAL A 32 -5.34 2.42 -12.43
CA VAL A 32 -5.99 2.56 -11.12
C VAL A 32 -4.98 2.84 -10.00
N LEU A 33 -3.80 2.20 -10.01
CA LEU A 33 -2.78 2.43 -8.99
C LEU A 33 -2.18 3.83 -9.08
N VAL A 34 -2.00 4.35 -10.30
CA VAL A 34 -1.55 5.74 -10.52
C VAL A 34 -2.61 6.72 -10.04
N ALA A 35 -3.89 6.47 -10.32
CA ALA A 35 -4.98 7.32 -9.84
C ALA A 35 -5.08 7.31 -8.30
N ILE A 36 -4.87 6.17 -7.65
CA ILE A 36 -4.86 6.04 -6.18
C ILE A 36 -3.63 6.68 -5.53
N ALA A 37 -2.50 6.75 -6.25
CA ALA A 37 -1.25 7.28 -5.71
C ALA A 37 -1.39 8.74 -5.25
N ASP A 38 -2.24 9.52 -5.91
CA ASP A 38 -2.69 10.81 -5.37
C ASP A 38 -3.85 10.59 -4.41
N TRP A 39 -3.51 10.21 -3.19
CA TRP A 39 -4.47 9.76 -2.17
C TRP A 39 -5.38 10.88 -1.63
N LYS A 40 -5.12 12.16 -1.96
CA LYS A 40 -5.96 13.33 -1.60
C LYS A 40 -7.00 13.63 -2.67
N MET A 41 -7.74 12.61 -3.09
CA MET A 41 -8.77 12.78 -4.11
C MET A 41 -9.90 13.68 -3.61
N ASP A 42 -10.42 14.52 -4.50
CA ASP A 42 -11.77 15.07 -4.37
C ASP A 42 -12.82 14.06 -4.85
N GLU A 43 -14.11 14.41 -4.71
CA GLU A 43 -15.22 13.52 -5.08
C GLU A 43 -15.19 13.15 -6.57
N GLU A 44 -14.84 14.08 -7.46
CA GLU A 44 -14.78 13.83 -8.90
C GLU A 44 -13.64 12.87 -9.25
N GLN A 45 -12.45 13.12 -8.71
CA GLN A 45 -11.27 12.26 -8.87
C GLN A 45 -11.53 10.85 -8.33
N PHE A 46 -12.20 10.73 -7.19
CA PHE A 46 -12.53 9.44 -6.61
C PHE A 46 -13.53 8.65 -7.46
N LEU A 47 -14.59 9.30 -7.96
CA LEU A 47 -15.56 8.65 -8.85
C LEU A 47 -14.92 8.20 -10.17
N ASN A 48 -14.04 9.03 -10.75
CA ASN A 48 -13.26 8.67 -11.93
C ASN A 48 -12.37 7.45 -11.66
N THR A 49 -11.68 7.42 -10.51
CA THR A 49 -10.85 6.29 -10.07
C THR A 49 -11.65 5.01 -9.92
N LYS A 50 -12.85 5.08 -9.32
CA LYS A 50 -13.76 3.95 -9.15
C LYS A 50 -14.31 3.41 -10.47
N GLY A 51 -14.40 4.27 -11.49
CA GLY A 51 -14.81 3.90 -12.85
C GLY A 51 -13.73 3.15 -13.65
N LEU A 52 -12.47 3.14 -13.20
CA LEU A 52 -11.38 2.46 -13.89
C LEU A 52 -11.55 0.94 -13.84
N SER A 53 -11.25 0.27 -14.96
CA SER A 53 -11.39 -1.18 -15.07
C SER A 53 -10.50 -1.98 -14.09
N GLY A 54 -9.41 -1.39 -13.61
CA GLY A 54 -8.55 -1.97 -12.58
C GLY A 54 -9.15 -1.95 -11.17
N TRP A 55 -10.12 -1.07 -10.88
CA TRP A 55 -10.72 -0.91 -9.56
C TRP A 55 -11.34 -2.20 -9.04
N SER A 56 -12.10 -2.90 -9.90
CA SER A 56 -12.77 -4.15 -9.55
C SER A 56 -11.82 -5.31 -9.24
N ARG A 57 -10.54 -5.18 -9.58
CA ARG A 57 -9.50 -6.17 -9.33
C ARG A 57 -8.78 -5.96 -7.99
N LEU A 58 -8.96 -4.80 -7.37
CA LEU A 58 -8.52 -4.55 -6.00
C LEU A 58 -9.33 -5.42 -5.04
N SER A 59 -8.70 -5.90 -3.97
CA SER A 59 -9.41 -6.61 -2.92
C SER A 59 -10.43 -5.70 -2.24
N ALA A 60 -11.43 -6.30 -1.58
CA ALA A 60 -12.47 -5.52 -0.87
C ALA A 60 -11.84 -4.61 0.20
N GLU A 61 -10.81 -5.10 0.88
CA GLU A 61 -10.07 -4.35 1.90
C GLU A 61 -9.31 -3.16 1.28
N ALA A 62 -8.68 -3.35 0.13
CA ALA A 62 -7.98 -2.28 -0.58
C ALA A 62 -8.96 -1.20 -1.07
N GLN A 63 -10.11 -1.60 -1.63
CA GLN A 63 -11.15 -0.65 -2.04
C GLN A 63 -11.71 0.13 -0.83
N ALA A 64 -11.93 -0.55 0.29
CA ALA A 64 -12.37 0.06 1.54
C ALA A 64 -11.35 1.07 2.08
N LEU A 65 -10.06 0.72 2.06
CA LEU A 65 -8.98 1.60 2.51
C LEU A 65 -8.87 2.86 1.66
N VAL A 66 -8.95 2.73 0.34
CA VAL A 66 -8.90 3.90 -0.56
C VAL A 66 -10.13 4.78 -0.35
N THR A 67 -11.32 4.18 -0.19
CA THR A 67 -12.56 4.93 0.09
C THR A 67 -12.48 5.67 1.43
N ALA A 68 -11.97 5.02 2.47
CA ALA A 68 -11.78 5.65 3.78
C ALA A 68 -10.75 6.78 3.73
N SER A 69 -9.68 6.60 2.95
CA SER A 69 -8.65 7.63 2.75
C SER A 69 -9.23 8.87 2.06
N TYR A 70 -10.01 8.67 0.99
CA TYR A 70 -10.76 9.74 0.32
C TYR A 70 -11.68 10.49 1.30
N MET A 71 -12.53 9.78 2.03
CA MET A 71 -13.47 10.38 3.00
C MET A 71 -12.75 11.18 4.10
N TYR A 72 -11.57 10.72 4.51
CA TYR A 72 -10.75 11.42 5.48
C TYR A 72 -10.23 12.76 4.95
N TYR A 73 -9.69 12.79 3.73
CA TYR A 73 -9.09 14.01 3.18
C TYR A 73 -10.10 14.99 2.61
N ASP A 74 -11.22 14.53 2.05
CA ASP A 74 -12.27 15.39 1.50
C ASP A 74 -13.23 15.89 2.60
N LYS A 75 -13.68 15.00 3.50
CA LYS A 75 -14.73 15.31 4.49
C LYS A 75 -14.24 15.34 5.95
N GLY A 76 -12.98 14.99 6.23
CA GLY A 76 -12.45 14.92 7.60
C GLY A 76 -12.96 13.72 8.41
N ILE A 77 -13.54 12.71 7.76
CA ILE A 77 -14.12 11.54 8.44
C ILE A 77 -13.02 10.50 8.69
N PHE A 78 -12.74 10.20 9.96
CA PHE A 78 -11.73 9.20 10.30
C PHE A 78 -12.09 7.79 9.78
N PRO A 79 -11.10 7.04 9.25
CA PRO A 79 -11.30 5.66 8.87
C PRO A 79 -11.79 4.82 10.06
N PRO A 80 -12.69 3.85 9.83
CA PRO A 80 -13.16 2.97 10.88
C PRO A 80 -12.06 1.98 11.32
N THR A 81 -12.16 1.48 12.55
CA THR A 81 -11.10 0.69 13.21
C THR A 81 -10.87 -0.68 12.61
N ASP A 82 -11.85 -1.19 11.87
CA ASP A 82 -11.78 -2.43 11.09
C ASP A 82 -10.89 -2.28 9.85
N VAL A 83 -10.78 -1.07 9.29
CA VAL A 83 -9.94 -0.75 8.13
C VAL A 83 -8.56 -0.27 8.57
N VAL A 84 -8.47 0.54 9.63
CA VAL A 84 -7.20 1.06 10.18
C VAL A 84 -7.19 0.93 11.70
N SER A 85 -6.24 0.17 12.23
CA SER A 85 -6.04 0.09 13.69
C SER A 85 -5.66 1.47 14.25
N LEU A 86 -6.48 1.96 15.19
CA LEU A 86 -6.15 3.16 15.98
C LEU A 86 -5.23 2.86 17.16
N VAL A 87 -4.96 1.57 17.43
CA VAL A 87 -4.01 1.17 18.46
C VAL A 87 -2.60 1.35 17.89
N PRO A 88 -1.74 2.16 18.54
CA PRO A 88 -0.36 2.32 18.12
C PRO A 88 0.38 0.97 18.19
N PRO A 89 1.26 0.66 17.24
CA PRO A 89 2.05 -0.56 17.28
C PRO A 89 2.94 -0.59 18.53
N SER A 90 3.22 -1.79 19.06
CA SER A 90 4.11 -1.92 20.20
C SER A 90 5.50 -1.37 19.86
N LEU A 91 6.06 -0.56 20.75
CA LEU A 91 7.42 0.00 20.59
C LEU A 91 8.51 -1.06 20.63
N LEU A 92 8.22 -2.20 21.25
CA LEU A 92 9.07 -3.37 21.26
C LEU A 92 8.51 -4.34 20.23
N ALA A 93 9.25 -4.56 19.13
CA ALA A 93 9.07 -5.76 18.35
C ALA A 93 9.53 -6.91 19.24
N ASP A 94 8.60 -7.80 19.63
CA ASP A 94 8.92 -8.95 20.44
C ASP A 94 10.03 -9.76 19.75
N THR A 95 11.25 -9.65 20.26
CA THR A 95 12.24 -10.71 20.11
C THR A 95 11.80 -11.81 21.06
N ALA A 96 10.71 -12.50 20.68
CA ALA A 96 10.33 -13.75 21.30
C ALA A 96 11.40 -14.79 20.92
N LYS A 97 12.55 -14.73 21.62
CA LYS A 97 13.35 -15.91 21.83
C LYS A 97 12.50 -16.79 22.74
N GLU A 98 11.86 -17.76 22.14
CA GLU A 98 11.42 -18.97 22.83
C GLU A 98 12.69 -19.67 23.36
N GLY A 99 13.18 -19.18 24.50
CA GLY A 99 14.22 -19.84 25.28
C GLY A 99 13.57 -20.93 26.09
N GLY A 100 13.41 -22.11 25.48
CA GLY A 100 13.00 -23.32 26.18
C GLY A 100 13.88 -23.54 27.41
N ALA A 101 13.24 -23.63 28.56
CA ALA A 101 13.87 -24.10 29.79
C ALA A 101 14.10 -25.60 29.68
N VAL A 102 15.36 -26.03 29.81
CA VAL A 102 15.77 -27.36 30.28
C VAL A 102 16.79 -27.14 31.39
#